data_AF-A0A8T2TCH7-F1
#
_entry.id   AF-A0A8T2TCH7-F1
#
_cell.length_a   1.000
_cell.length_b   1.000
_cell.length_c   1.000
_cell.angle_alpha   90.00
_cell.angle_beta   90.00
_cell.angle_gamma   90.00
#
_symmetry.space_group_name_H-M   'P 1'
#
loop_
_entity.id
_entity.type
_entity.pdbx_description
1 polymer ?
#
loop_
_entity_poly.entity_id
_entity_poly.type
_entity_poly.pdbx_seq_one_letter_code
_entity_poly.pdbx_strand_id
1 'polypeptide(L)'
;MHKWLHTEWAYKNIHYKHHKFFPVTGLTASYAHWLEVLLLGFPSFLWPALVPCHLVTFWLWIALRQLEAIETHGGFDFPWWPTKLIPFYGGPEFHDYHHTVGGKSQNNFASMFAYCDYI
;
A
#
# COMPACT_ATOMS: atom_id res chain seq x y z
N MET A 1 10.52 4.11 -2.59
CA MET A 1 10.73 3.19 -1.44
C MET A 1 10.20 1.79 -1.76
N HIS A 2 8.93 1.61 -2.10
CA HIS A 2 8.38 0.29 -2.45
C HIS A 2 9.13 -0.38 -3.62
N LYS A 3 9.47 0.36 -4.69
CA LYS A 3 10.37 -0.13 -5.76
C LYS A 3 11.70 -0.71 -5.26
N TRP A 4 12.29 -0.13 -4.22
CA TRP A 4 13.53 -0.64 -3.62
C TRP A 4 13.31 -1.98 -2.90
N LEU A 5 12.14 -2.17 -2.27
CA LEU A 5 11.75 -3.45 -1.65
C LEU A 5 11.60 -4.59 -2.68
N HIS A 6 11.54 -4.27 -3.97
CA HIS A 6 11.54 -5.24 -5.08
C HIS A 6 12.92 -5.54 -5.66
N THR A 7 14.00 -4.97 -5.11
CA THR A 7 15.34 -5.47 -5.39
C THR A 7 15.49 -6.91 -4.85
N GLU A 8 16.29 -7.74 -5.51
CA GLU A 8 16.40 -9.18 -5.20
C GLU A 8 16.58 -9.46 -3.70
N TRP A 9 17.51 -8.74 -3.06
CA TRP A 9 17.78 -8.90 -1.64
C TRP A 9 16.62 -8.42 -0.77
N ALA A 10 16.07 -7.23 -1.01
CA ALA A 10 15.02 -6.67 -0.18
C ALA A 10 13.71 -7.45 -0.32
N TYR A 11 13.42 -7.94 -1.53
CA TYR A 11 12.25 -8.77 -1.77
C TYR A 11 12.36 -10.06 -0.97
N LYS A 12 13.45 -10.82 -1.15
CA LYS A 12 13.64 -12.12 -0.51
C LYS A 12 13.63 -12.05 1.02
N ASN A 13 14.15 -10.97 1.62
CA ASN A 13 14.31 -10.88 3.07
C ASN A 13 13.19 -10.10 3.77
N ILE A 14 12.55 -9.16 3.07
CA ILE A 14 11.59 -8.22 3.67
C ILE A 14 10.22 -8.38 2.99
N HIS A 15 10.16 -8.16 1.67
CA HIS A 15 8.89 -7.97 0.98
C HIS A 15 8.14 -9.25 0.59
N TYR A 16 8.82 -10.40 0.56
CA TYR A 16 8.22 -11.66 0.13
C TYR A 16 7.01 -12.06 0.99
N LYS A 17 6.97 -11.67 2.27
CA LYS A 17 5.86 -11.97 3.17
C LYS A 17 4.58 -11.26 2.71
N HIS A 18 4.70 -10.01 2.28
CA HIS A 18 3.59 -9.22 1.75
C HIS A 18 3.02 -9.85 0.48
N HIS A 19 3.89 -10.32 -0.41
CA HIS A 19 3.53 -11.03 -1.66
C HIS A 19 3.21 -12.53 -1.48
N LYS A 20 3.11 -13.02 -0.24
CA LYS A 20 2.95 -14.46 0.03
C LYS A 20 1.59 -14.99 -0.41
N PHE A 21 0.54 -14.19 -0.28
CA PHE A 21 -0.84 -14.62 -0.46
C PHE A 21 -1.37 -14.15 -1.81
N PHE A 22 -1.98 -15.07 -2.53
CA PHE A 22 -2.71 -14.78 -3.76
C PHE A 22 -3.97 -15.65 -3.84
N PRO A 23 -5.16 -15.08 -4.14
CA PRO A 23 -5.44 -13.65 -4.29
C PRO A 23 -5.24 -12.90 -2.97
N VAL A 24 -4.87 -11.62 -3.06
CA VAL A 24 -4.71 -10.79 -1.86
C VAL A 24 -6.09 -10.42 -1.34
N THR A 25 -6.20 -10.26 -0.02
CA THR A 25 -7.40 -9.78 0.65
C THR A 25 -7.05 -8.59 1.54
N GLY A 26 -8.04 -7.75 1.85
CA GLY A 26 -7.86 -6.65 2.81
C GLY A 26 -7.35 -7.12 4.19
N LEU A 27 -7.68 -8.36 4.59
CA LEU A 27 -7.17 -8.95 5.85
C LEU A 27 -5.69 -9.30 5.77
N THR A 28 -5.21 -9.73 4.61
CA THR A 28 -3.80 -10.07 4.38
C THR A 28 -2.95 -8.86 3.98
N ALA A 29 -3.56 -7.71 3.70
CA ALA A 29 -2.88 -6.47 3.33
C ALA A 29 -1.78 -6.07 4.34
N SER A 30 -2.04 -6.31 5.63
CA SER A 30 -1.09 -6.02 6.71
C SER A 30 -0.19 -7.21 7.09
N TYR A 31 -0.28 -8.34 6.39
CA TYR A 31 0.63 -9.46 6.60
C TYR A 31 1.97 -9.17 5.92
N ALA A 32 2.85 -8.47 6.63
CA ALA A 32 4.13 -8.03 6.11
C ALA A 32 5.25 -8.27 7.13
N HIS A 33 6.50 -8.14 6.67
CA HIS A 33 7.64 -8.09 7.57
C HIS A 33 7.58 -6.80 8.41
N TRP A 34 7.93 -6.87 9.71
CA TRP A 34 7.84 -5.69 10.60
C TRP A 34 8.61 -4.47 10.06
N LEU A 35 9.77 -4.71 9.42
CA LEU A 35 10.55 -3.64 8.78
C LEU A 35 9.82 -2.99 7.61
N GLU A 36 9.05 -3.75 6.84
CA GLU A 36 8.21 -3.18 5.77
C GLU A 36 7.10 -2.32 6.34
N VAL A 37 6.44 -2.78 7.41
CA VAL A 37 5.41 -2.00 8.11
C VAL A 37 5.99 -0.68 8.60
N LEU A 38 7.22 -0.69 9.15
CA LEU A 38 7.90 0.54 9.54
C LEU A 38 8.25 1.40 8.33
N LEU A 39 8.92 0.86 7.32
CA LEU A 39 9.38 1.64 6.16
C LEU A 39 8.19 2.27 5.40
N LEU A 40 7.23 1.45 4.97
CA LEU A 40 6.07 1.91 4.20
C LEU A 40 5.05 2.67 5.05
N GLY A 41 4.94 2.33 6.33
CA GLY A 41 4.05 3.01 7.28
C GLY A 41 4.63 4.33 7.81
N PHE A 42 5.94 4.52 7.79
CA PHE A 42 6.61 5.68 8.39
C PHE A 42 6.02 7.03 7.96
N PRO A 43 5.75 7.29 6.65
CA PRO A 43 5.10 8.55 6.25
C PRO A 43 3.71 8.75 6.87
N SER A 44 2.96 7.66 7.09
CA SER A 44 1.62 7.71 7.70
C SER A 44 1.67 8.10 9.18
N PHE A 45 2.77 7.81 9.89
CA PHE A 45 2.97 8.14 11.30
C PHE A 45 3.75 9.44 11.51
N LEU A 46 4.75 9.71 10.68
CA LEU A 46 5.65 10.85 10.85
C LEU A 46 4.91 12.18 10.71
N TRP A 47 4.06 12.34 9.70
CA TRP A 47 3.39 13.63 9.47
C TRP A 47 2.43 14.04 10.58
N PRO A 48 1.55 13.16 11.08
CA PRO A 48 0.74 13.48 12.25
C PRO A 48 1.56 13.68 13.53
N ALA A 49 2.76 13.09 13.64
CA ALA A 49 3.64 13.28 14.79
C ALA A 49 4.38 14.63 14.75
N LEU A 50 4.68 15.15 13.56
CA LEU A 50 5.36 16.45 13.39
C LEU A 50 4.38 17.64 13.44
N VAL A 51 3.11 17.42 13.11
CA VAL A 51 2.06 18.46 13.17
C VAL A 51 1.19 18.19 14.39
N PRO A 52 1.23 19.04 15.44
CA PRO A 52 0.39 18.85 16.62
C PRO A 52 -1.08 18.74 16.20
N CYS A 53 -1.69 17.58 16.45
CA CYS A 53 -3.09 17.34 16.15
C CYS A 53 -3.80 16.66 17.32
N HIS A 54 -5.11 16.83 17.39
CA HIS A 54 -5.92 16.17 18.42
C HIS A 54 -5.84 14.65 18.23
N LEU A 55 -5.84 13.89 19.33
CA LEU A 55 -5.72 12.42 19.30
C LEU A 55 -6.79 11.76 18.41
N VAL A 56 -8.00 12.33 18.38
CA VAL A 56 -9.08 11.87 17.49
C VAL A 56 -8.71 12.06 16.02
N THR A 57 -8.13 13.20 15.64
CA THR A 57 -7.68 13.44 14.26
C THR A 57 -6.59 12.45 13.86
N PHE A 58 -5.66 12.15 14.76
CA PHE A 58 -4.64 11.13 14.55
C PHE A 58 -5.28 9.76 14.28
N TRP A 59 -6.18 9.29 15.13
CA TRP A 59 -6.82 7.99 14.95
C TRP A 59 -7.72 7.91 13.72
N LEU A 60 -8.42 9.01 13.37
CA LEU A 60 -9.18 9.09 12.13
C LEU A 60 -8.26 8.98 10.91
N TRP A 61 -7.10 9.64 10.93
CA TRP A 61 -6.11 9.51 9.89
C TRP A 61 -5.60 8.08 9.74
N ILE A 62 -5.22 7.43 10.84
CA ILE A 62 -4.80 6.02 10.83
C ILE A 62 -5.91 5.11 10.29
N ALA A 63 -7.16 5.31 10.71
CA ALA A 63 -8.30 4.53 10.20
C ALA A 63 -8.48 4.71 8.68
N LEU A 64 -8.36 5.93 8.17
CA LEU A 64 -8.41 6.20 6.72
C LEU A 64 -7.28 5.50 5.96
N ARG A 65 -6.05 5.50 6.50
CA ARG A 65 -4.92 4.76 5.89
C ARG A 65 -5.18 3.25 5.85
N GLN A 66 -5.78 2.68 6.89
CA GLN A 66 -6.12 1.25 6.90
C GLN A 66 -7.28 0.90 5.95
N LEU A 67 -8.30 1.77 5.86
CA LEU A 67 -9.38 1.59 4.89
C LEU A 67 -8.86 1.63 3.46
N GLU A 68 -7.95 2.56 3.15
CA GLU A 68 -7.28 2.62 1.85
C GLU A 68 -6.50 1.33 1.57
N ALA A 69 -5.71 0.83 2.53
CA ALA A 69 -4.99 -0.44 2.35
C ALA A 69 -5.94 -1.62 2.10
N ILE A 70 -7.07 -1.68 2.81
CA ILE A 70 -8.10 -2.72 2.62
C ILE A 70 -8.72 -2.62 1.22
N GLU A 71 -9.02 -1.41 0.76
CA GLU A 71 -9.57 -1.16 -0.57
C GLU A 71 -8.61 -1.64 -1.66
N THR A 72 -7.37 -1.14 -1.63
CA THR A 72 -6.31 -1.41 -2.61
C THR A 72 -5.93 -2.90 -2.68
N HIS A 73 -6.06 -3.66 -1.59
CA HIS A 73 -5.75 -5.11 -1.55
C HIS A 73 -7.01 -5.99 -1.56
N GLY A 74 -8.19 -5.39 -1.60
CA GLY A 74 -9.46 -6.10 -1.40
C GLY A 74 -9.92 -6.87 -2.64
N GLY A 75 -9.39 -6.55 -3.82
CA GLY A 75 -9.77 -7.14 -5.11
C GLY A 75 -11.17 -6.76 -5.61
N PHE A 76 -11.98 -6.10 -4.78
CA PHE A 76 -13.25 -5.50 -5.20
C PHE A 76 -12.96 -4.15 -5.84
N ASP A 77 -13.69 -3.76 -6.89
CA ASP A 77 -13.57 -2.44 -7.49
C ASP A 77 -14.96 -1.84 -7.72
N PHE A 78 -15.53 -1.22 -6.68
CA PHE A 78 -16.89 -0.72 -6.75
C PHE A 78 -16.95 0.69 -7.38
N PRO A 79 -17.95 0.98 -8.22
CA PRO A 79 -18.03 2.26 -8.94
C PRO A 79 -18.35 3.46 -8.04
N TRP A 80 -18.79 3.23 -6.80
CA TRP A 80 -19.14 4.27 -5.82
C TRP A 80 -18.06 4.52 -4.76
N TRP A 81 -16.87 3.95 -4.93
CA TRP A 81 -15.79 4.22 -3.98
C TRP A 81 -15.28 5.66 -4.08
N PRO A 82 -15.00 6.34 -2.95
CA PRO A 82 -14.53 7.72 -2.96
C PRO A 82 -13.23 7.91 -3.74
N THR A 83 -12.36 6.89 -3.77
CA THR A 83 -11.10 6.88 -4.53
C THR A 83 -11.30 7.01 -6.03
N LYS A 84 -12.47 6.64 -6.58
CA LYS A 84 -12.83 6.87 -7.99
C LYS A 84 -12.88 8.35 -8.36
N LEU A 85 -13.02 9.24 -7.38
CA LEU A 85 -13.02 10.68 -7.59
C LEU A 85 -11.60 11.27 -7.58
N ILE A 86 -10.57 10.47 -7.26
CA ILE A 86 -9.19 10.93 -7.14
C ILE A 86 -8.45 10.64 -8.46
N PRO A 87 -8.00 11.68 -9.19
CA PRO A 87 -7.26 11.48 -10.43
C PRO A 87 -6.00 10.64 -10.24
N PHE A 88 -5.71 9.78 -11.22
CA PHE A 88 -4.51 8.92 -11.26
C PHE A 88 -4.40 7.89 -10.12
N TYR A 89 -5.48 7.63 -9.40
CA TYR A 89 -5.56 6.54 -8.44
C TYR A 89 -5.58 5.20 -9.20
N GLY A 90 -4.60 4.33 -8.92
CA GLY A 90 -4.45 3.04 -9.59
C GLY A 90 -5.52 2.03 -9.15
N GLY A 91 -5.90 2.06 -7.88
CA GLY A 91 -6.93 1.18 -7.33
C GLY A 91 -6.51 -0.29 -7.19
N PRO A 92 -7.49 -1.16 -6.89
CA PRO A 92 -7.25 -2.56 -6.57
C PRO A 92 -6.68 -3.37 -7.72
N GLU A 93 -7.18 -3.18 -8.95
CA GLU A 93 -6.71 -3.92 -10.12
C GLU A 93 -5.22 -3.65 -10.39
N PHE A 94 -4.81 -2.38 -10.27
CA PHE A 94 -3.42 -1.95 -10.43
C PHE A 94 -2.49 -2.65 -9.43
N HIS A 95 -2.92 -2.74 -8.17
CA HIS A 95 -2.13 -3.33 -7.11
C HIS A 95 -2.19 -4.87 -7.10
N ASP A 96 -3.32 -5.47 -7.44
CA ASP A 96 -3.47 -6.92 -7.55
C ASP A 96 -2.61 -7.48 -8.70
N TYR A 97 -2.52 -6.75 -9.81
CA TYR A 97 -1.57 -7.09 -10.88
C TYR A 97 -0.12 -7.11 -10.36
N HIS A 98 0.26 -6.10 -9.56
CA HIS A 98 1.58 -6.03 -8.94
C HIS A 98 1.86 -7.24 -8.04
N HIS A 99 0.89 -7.65 -7.21
CA HIS A 99 1.00 -8.86 -6.37
C HIS A 99 1.05 -10.14 -7.19
N THR A 100 0.34 -10.21 -8.30
CA THR A 100 0.34 -11.36 -9.22
C THR A 100 1.72 -11.59 -9.83
N VAL A 101 2.42 -10.51 -10.23
CA VAL A 101 3.77 -10.59 -10.80
C VAL A 101 4.83 -10.79 -9.71
N GLY A 102 4.59 -10.25 -8.51
CA GLY A 102 5.42 -10.45 -7.31
C GLY A 102 6.84 -9.90 -7.49
N GLY A 103 7.85 -10.68 -7.10
CA GLY A 103 9.26 -10.25 -7.16
C GLY A 103 9.81 -10.02 -8.58
N LYS A 104 9.03 -10.28 -9.63
CA LYS A 104 9.38 -9.94 -11.02
C LYS A 104 8.78 -8.61 -11.46
N SER A 105 7.99 -7.94 -10.63
CA SER A 105 7.31 -6.68 -10.97
C SER A 105 8.32 -5.64 -11.45
N GLN A 106 8.04 -5.07 -12.62
CA GLN A 106 8.83 -3.99 -13.23
C GLN A 106 8.08 -2.64 -13.22
N ASN A 107 6.84 -2.65 -12.76
CA ASN A 107 5.94 -1.51 -12.66
C ASN A 107 4.97 -1.74 -11.47
N ASN A 108 4.04 -0.82 -11.34
CA ASN A 108 2.99 -0.81 -10.33
C ASN A 108 3.53 -0.82 -8.90
N PHE A 109 4.64 -0.10 -8.67
CA PHE A 109 5.26 0.01 -7.36
C PHE A 109 4.61 1.09 -6.49
N ALA A 110 3.86 2.01 -7.08
CA ALA A 110 3.12 3.00 -6.32
C ALA A 110 1.82 2.38 -5.78
N SER A 111 1.66 2.30 -4.47
CA SER A 111 0.47 1.66 -3.89
C SER A 111 -0.85 2.38 -4.20
N MET A 112 -0.83 3.68 -4.48
CA MET A 112 -2.04 4.50 -4.71
C MET A 112 -2.02 5.21 -6.05
N PHE A 113 -0.97 6.00 -6.32
CA PHE A 113 -0.95 6.90 -7.46
C PHE A 113 -0.05 6.39 -8.56
N ALA A 114 -0.62 5.93 -9.66
CA ALA A 114 0.12 5.31 -10.75
C ALA A 114 1.18 6.24 -11.36
N TYR A 115 0.98 7.56 -11.29
CA TYR A 115 1.96 8.52 -11.81
C TYR A 115 3.29 8.51 -11.06
N CYS A 116 3.31 8.06 -9.79
CA CYS A 116 4.52 8.00 -8.98
C CYS A 116 5.54 6.98 -9.52
N ASP A 117 5.13 6.02 -10.37
CA ASP A 117 6.06 5.08 -11.00
C ASP A 117 6.93 5.72 -12.09
N TYR A 118 6.55 6.90 -12.58
CA TYR A 118 7.30 7.68 -13.58
C TYR A 118 8.28 8.68 -12.96
N ILE A 119 8.32 8.77 -11.62
CA ILE A 119 9.24 9.61 -10.85
C ILE A 119 10.38 8.73 -10.31
#